data_AF-A0A6V1MYE6-F1
#
_entry.id   AF-A0A6V1MYE6-F1
#
_cell.length_a   1.000
_cell.length_b   1.000
_cell.length_c   1.000
_cell.angle_alpha   90.00
_cell.angle_beta   90.00
_cell.angle_gamma   90.00
#
_symmetry.space_group_name_H-M   'P 1'
#
loop_
_entity.id
_entity.type
_entity.pdbx_description
1 polymer ?
#
loop_
_entity_poly.entity_id
_entity_poly.type
_entity_poly.pdbx_seq_one_letter_code
_entity_poly.pdbx_strand_id
1 'polypeptide(L)'
;MIFRRLFFLIAGLHLTSHSWAQTSAGGDMIVLRSESSQCLKADKAVAGAKTFVAACDLDQALQRWLIQNSQIQLENTQLCLSVNEISEGQPAVLSKCQKSPKQRWIYRNHSFIVGELALDFTDFPDPIAVFEYHGRANQRWEQLSQLKKLVTAEADTVVEYPIPLSQKKKLHLEFARDIVNRLTPLDLPLPVKRDLRRFPGLMPADVPVTHQTFKMDRRIGPLKSPGWAPPWHQKIFTGLWARAGEIITIDVKASQSSDLQDVYLQISEQDEALDTVTDKINDEPELQRFASISVRMPLKLGTQRVRSPYGGFIMIGSKKYADARIEIEIRDAVKGPYFNTTTHSLSEWNSIKNRPGPWVTIEGRRSVISVPKEQVAQLTDPAMLMGYYDSHIEDIEWLAGFDGNGALHPKQSLKHHLIWSPQISSGYAHADFPIRTTSDWRLADLNEARTSWGNVHELGHLYQQDTWCQTFGGESSVNLFSLYALERFGIPHQTVEEDMYFRVVNKLKSGAIKDFVKDADEQDKLIFLMQIVDALPEQGWKIYRELFRRYRELSDQQMKHLIDQGESAQINKHYELISEITGYDFKEHYQRWGMKLSEASLDKVRKLKLKKLDKETWYIVRRNQRG
;
A
#
# COMPACT_ATOMS: atom_id res chain seq x y z
N MET A 1 -28.82 58.69 43.62
CA MET A 1 -29.66 59.30 42.57
C MET A 1 -30.18 58.19 41.65
N ILE A 2 -31.45 57.82 41.83
CA ILE A 2 -32.45 57.40 40.83
C ILE A 2 -32.12 56.27 39.82
N PHE A 3 -32.72 55.10 40.08
CA PHE A 3 -33.45 54.17 39.19
C PHE A 3 -33.40 54.33 37.65
N ARG A 4 -33.19 53.22 36.91
CA ARG A 4 -34.28 52.47 36.23
C ARG A 4 -33.83 51.18 35.54
N ARG A 5 -34.69 50.17 35.64
CA ARG A 5 -34.71 48.85 34.99
C ARG A 5 -34.89 48.96 33.46
N LEU A 6 -34.42 47.96 32.72
CA LEU A 6 -35.20 47.39 31.62
C LEU A 6 -34.96 45.87 31.51
N PHE A 7 -36.04 45.12 31.69
CA PHE A 7 -36.20 43.74 31.26
C PHE A 7 -36.39 43.73 29.73
N PHE A 8 -35.76 42.79 29.02
CA PHE A 8 -36.35 42.23 27.80
C PHE A 8 -36.17 40.71 27.78
N LEU A 9 -37.27 40.07 27.45
CA LEU A 9 -37.53 38.65 27.32
C LEU A 9 -37.02 38.12 25.96
N ILE A 10 -36.73 36.81 25.94
CA ILE A 10 -36.83 35.87 24.80
C ILE A 10 -35.77 36.00 23.70
N ALA A 11 -34.85 35.03 23.66
CA ALA A 11 -34.95 33.89 22.74
C ALA A 11 -33.85 32.89 23.10
N GLY A 12 -34.20 31.83 23.81
CA GLY A 12 -33.37 30.64 23.84
C GLY A 12 -33.27 30.13 22.40
N LEU A 13 -32.11 30.30 21.77
CA LEU A 13 -31.72 29.45 20.66
C LEU A 13 -31.58 28.04 21.24
N HIS A 14 -32.68 27.31 21.26
CA HIS A 14 -32.62 25.88 21.06
C HIS A 14 -31.88 25.70 19.75
N LEU A 15 -30.57 25.42 19.85
CA LEU A 15 -29.86 24.61 18.89
C LEU A 15 -30.71 23.35 18.76
N THR A 16 -31.57 23.33 17.75
CA THR A 16 -32.17 22.11 17.25
C THR A 16 -30.98 21.33 16.71
N SER A 17 -30.41 20.51 17.59
CA SER A 17 -29.75 19.29 17.17
C SER A 17 -30.76 18.61 16.25
N HIS A 18 -30.60 18.81 14.95
CA HIS A 18 -31.13 17.86 13.99
C HIS A 18 -30.29 16.63 14.25
N SER A 19 -30.75 15.85 15.24
CA SER A 19 -30.35 14.49 15.38
C SER A 19 -30.53 13.90 13.99
N TRP A 20 -29.52 13.18 13.55
CA TRP A 20 -29.67 12.10 12.59
C TRP A 20 -30.60 11.06 13.22
N ALA A 21 -31.86 11.48 13.42
CA ALA A 21 -32.88 10.79 14.17
C ALA A 21 -33.10 9.48 13.45
N GLN A 22 -33.03 8.41 14.24
CA GLN A 22 -33.46 7.08 13.87
C GLN A 22 -34.77 7.15 13.08
N THR A 23 -34.70 6.98 11.77
CA THR A 23 -35.81 6.36 11.06
C THR A 23 -35.63 4.87 11.26
N SER A 24 -36.18 4.35 12.34
CA SER A 24 -36.28 2.92 12.66
C SER A 24 -37.21 2.14 11.71
N ALA A 25 -37.47 2.68 10.51
CA ALA A 25 -38.42 2.14 9.53
C ALA A 25 -37.78 1.76 8.19
N GLY A 26 -36.46 1.97 8.02
CA GLY A 26 -35.71 1.61 6.81
C GLY A 26 -34.61 0.58 7.07
N GLY A 27 -34.15 -0.08 6.01
CA GLY A 27 -33.05 -1.03 6.00
C GLY A 27 -31.75 -0.41 6.49
N ASP A 28 -30.95 -1.19 7.21
CA ASP A 28 -29.66 -0.80 7.76
C ASP A 28 -28.52 -1.10 6.78
N MET A 29 -27.33 -0.57 7.03
CA MET A 29 -26.11 -0.99 6.33
C MET A 29 -25.30 -1.91 7.22
N ILE A 30 -24.75 -2.97 6.61
CA ILE A 30 -23.85 -3.91 7.28
C ILE A 30 -22.42 -3.58 6.84
N VAL A 31 -21.61 -3.10 7.78
CA VAL A 31 -20.27 -2.55 7.57
C VAL A 31 -19.22 -3.58 7.98
N LEU A 32 -18.18 -3.78 7.17
CA LEU A 32 -17.03 -4.63 7.50
C LEU A 32 -16.11 -3.90 8.50
N ARG A 33 -15.73 -4.56 9.59
CA ARG A 33 -14.95 -3.92 10.67
C ARG A 33 -13.46 -3.79 10.38
N SER A 34 -12.90 -4.64 9.54
CA SER A 34 -11.50 -4.50 9.09
C SER A 34 -11.29 -3.27 8.22
N GLU A 35 -12.33 -2.80 7.52
CA GLU A 35 -12.23 -1.70 6.57
C GLU A 35 -13.37 -0.69 6.72
N SER A 36 -13.03 0.49 7.21
CA SER A 36 -13.99 1.51 7.64
C SER A 36 -14.80 2.21 6.52
N SER A 37 -14.76 1.66 5.31
CA SER A 37 -15.48 2.17 4.15
C SER A 37 -16.10 1.07 3.30
N GLN A 38 -16.14 -0.18 3.78
CA GLN A 38 -16.70 -1.30 3.03
C GLN A 38 -17.98 -1.85 3.67
N CYS A 39 -18.97 -2.13 2.83
CA CYS A 39 -20.29 -2.59 3.21
C CYS A 39 -20.72 -3.81 2.40
N LEU A 40 -21.51 -4.68 3.03
CA LEU A 40 -22.15 -5.82 2.39
C LEU A 40 -23.11 -5.32 1.30
N LYS A 41 -22.89 -5.79 0.07
CA LYS A 41 -23.66 -5.44 -1.12
C LYS A 41 -24.11 -6.70 -1.86
N ALA A 42 -25.37 -6.74 -2.29
CA ALA A 42 -25.82 -7.70 -3.28
C ALA A 42 -25.41 -7.28 -4.71
N ASP A 43 -24.99 -8.21 -5.56
CA ASP A 43 -24.70 -7.91 -6.97
C ASP A 43 -25.94 -7.35 -7.68
N LYS A 44 -27.06 -8.05 -7.50
CA LYS A 44 -28.36 -7.77 -8.11
C LYS A 44 -29.49 -8.16 -7.18
N ALA A 45 -30.65 -7.54 -7.31
CA ALA A 45 -31.85 -7.89 -6.56
C ALA A 45 -32.61 -9.08 -7.17
N VAL A 46 -31.93 -10.22 -7.35
CA VAL A 46 -32.52 -11.46 -7.89
C VAL A 46 -32.06 -12.68 -7.08
N ALA A 47 -32.88 -13.73 -7.03
CA ALA A 47 -32.46 -14.99 -6.41
C ALA A 47 -31.24 -15.59 -7.13
N GLY A 48 -30.29 -16.13 -6.38
CA GLY A 48 -29.00 -16.63 -6.87
C GLY A 48 -27.91 -15.56 -7.01
N ALA A 49 -28.24 -14.27 -6.85
CA ALA A 49 -27.23 -13.21 -6.88
C ALA A 49 -26.24 -13.38 -5.72
N LYS A 50 -24.95 -13.27 -6.02
CA LYS A 50 -23.88 -13.31 -5.03
C LYS A 50 -23.79 -11.98 -4.28
N THR A 51 -23.12 -12.01 -3.13
CA THR A 51 -22.81 -10.82 -2.34
C THR A 51 -21.32 -10.54 -2.31
N PHE A 52 -21.00 -9.26 -2.15
CA PHE A 52 -19.64 -8.71 -2.22
C PHE A 52 -19.49 -7.62 -1.17
N VAL A 53 -18.24 -7.25 -0.87
CA VAL A 53 -17.95 -5.97 -0.25
C VAL A 53 -17.87 -4.89 -1.32
N ALA A 54 -18.38 -3.71 -1.01
CA ALA A 54 -18.25 -2.53 -1.87
C ALA A 54 -18.12 -1.28 -1.00
N ALA A 55 -17.62 -0.18 -1.58
CA ALA A 55 -17.63 1.12 -0.92
C ALA A 55 -19.04 1.42 -0.38
N CYS A 56 -19.13 1.77 0.90
CA CYS A 56 -20.40 2.08 1.54
C CYS A 56 -21.05 3.32 0.89
N ASP A 57 -22.30 3.18 0.48
CA ASP A 57 -23.10 4.19 -0.20
C ASP A 57 -24.53 4.16 0.36
N LEU A 58 -24.92 5.25 1.05
CA LEU A 58 -26.23 5.36 1.70
C LEU A 58 -27.40 5.33 0.71
N ASP A 59 -27.15 5.74 -0.54
CA ASP A 59 -28.15 5.83 -1.60
C ASP A 59 -28.25 4.52 -2.41
N GLN A 60 -27.36 3.55 -2.13
CA GLN A 60 -27.34 2.26 -2.82
C GLN A 60 -28.32 1.27 -2.18
N ALA A 61 -29.48 1.08 -2.82
CA ALA A 61 -30.50 0.11 -2.38
C ALA A 61 -29.96 -1.33 -2.21
N LEU A 62 -28.96 -1.75 -3.00
CA LEU A 62 -28.33 -3.07 -2.90
C LEU A 62 -27.44 -3.26 -1.64
N GLN A 63 -27.28 -2.22 -0.83
CA GLN A 63 -26.56 -2.24 0.45
C GLN A 63 -27.48 -2.07 1.67
N ARG A 64 -28.81 -2.05 1.47
CA ARG A 64 -29.78 -1.84 2.55
C ARG A 64 -30.42 -3.15 2.98
N TRP A 65 -30.33 -3.46 4.27
CA TRP A 65 -30.67 -4.76 4.84
C TRP A 65 -31.61 -4.63 6.04
N LEU A 66 -32.73 -5.34 6.01
CA LEU A 66 -33.63 -5.52 7.16
C LEU A 66 -33.17 -6.75 7.95
N ILE A 67 -32.75 -6.53 9.20
CA ILE A 67 -32.25 -7.59 10.08
C ILE A 67 -33.29 -7.85 11.16
N GLN A 68 -34.02 -8.95 11.04
CA GLN A 68 -35.09 -9.31 11.96
C GLN A 68 -35.26 -10.83 12.00
N ASN A 69 -35.63 -11.37 13.17
CA ASN A 69 -35.94 -12.80 13.32
C ASN A 69 -34.84 -13.77 12.81
N SER A 70 -33.56 -13.41 13.01
CA SER A 70 -32.40 -14.16 12.47
C SER A 70 -32.36 -14.27 10.94
N GLN A 71 -33.03 -13.38 10.21
CA GLN A 71 -32.93 -13.24 8.76
C GLN A 71 -32.34 -11.88 8.41
N ILE A 72 -31.58 -11.84 7.31
CA ILE A 72 -31.00 -10.63 6.74
C ILE A 72 -31.63 -10.46 5.37
N GLN A 73 -32.64 -9.61 5.27
CA GLN A 73 -33.44 -9.41 4.06
C GLN A 73 -32.95 -8.17 3.32
N LEU A 74 -32.83 -8.24 2.00
CA LEU A 74 -32.54 -7.05 1.18
C LEU A 74 -33.78 -6.15 1.18
N GLU A 75 -33.61 -4.88 1.56
CA GLU A 75 -34.70 -3.92 1.75
C GLU A 75 -35.61 -3.83 0.51
N ASN A 76 -36.92 -3.69 0.72
CA ASN A 76 -37.93 -3.58 -0.34
C ASN A 76 -37.99 -4.78 -1.31
N THR A 77 -37.44 -5.94 -0.93
CA THR A 77 -37.53 -7.18 -1.70
C THR A 77 -38.05 -8.34 -0.85
N GLN A 78 -38.33 -9.50 -1.45
CA GLN A 78 -38.60 -10.76 -0.74
C GLN A 78 -37.38 -11.70 -0.79
N LEU A 79 -36.17 -11.12 -0.82
CA LEU A 79 -34.91 -11.84 -0.93
C LEU A 79 -34.11 -11.72 0.37
N CYS A 80 -33.65 -12.86 0.87
CA CYS A 80 -32.87 -12.99 2.09
C CYS A 80 -31.47 -13.51 1.76
N LEU A 81 -30.48 -13.04 2.52
CA LEU A 81 -29.13 -13.60 2.52
C LEU A 81 -29.20 -15.06 2.95
N SER A 82 -28.54 -15.92 2.19
CA SER A 82 -28.59 -17.36 2.32
C SER A 82 -27.27 -17.96 1.88
N VAL A 83 -27.02 -19.19 2.27
CA VAL A 83 -26.05 -20.06 1.60
C VAL A 83 -26.79 -21.13 0.81
N ASN A 84 -26.19 -21.64 -0.28
CA ASN A 84 -26.76 -22.78 -1.01
C ASN A 84 -26.67 -24.07 -0.18
N GLU A 85 -25.57 -24.20 0.56
CA GLU A 85 -25.24 -25.28 1.47
C GLU A 85 -24.46 -24.70 2.66
N ILE A 86 -24.64 -25.26 3.85
CA ILE A 86 -23.87 -24.86 5.04
C ILE A 86 -22.57 -25.69 5.00
N SER A 87 -21.62 -25.23 4.19
CA SER A 87 -20.32 -25.84 3.99
C SER A 87 -19.27 -24.76 3.74
N GLU A 88 -18.02 -25.00 4.11
CA GLU A 88 -16.94 -24.02 3.97
C GLU A 88 -16.73 -23.60 2.51
N GLY A 89 -16.39 -22.33 2.32
CA GLY A 89 -16.17 -21.73 1.00
C GLY A 89 -17.44 -21.49 0.19
N GLN A 90 -18.63 -21.80 0.72
CA GLN A 90 -19.88 -21.55 0.01
C GLN A 90 -20.18 -20.04 -0.07
N PRO A 91 -20.45 -19.49 -1.26
CA PRO A 91 -20.81 -18.09 -1.41
C PRO A 91 -22.12 -17.74 -0.69
N ALA A 92 -22.15 -16.57 -0.07
CA ALA A 92 -23.38 -15.95 0.42
C ALA A 92 -24.14 -15.34 -0.77
N VAL A 93 -25.39 -15.78 -0.94
CA VAL A 93 -26.26 -15.45 -2.07
C VAL A 93 -27.63 -14.96 -1.59
N LEU A 94 -28.39 -14.32 -2.48
CA LEU A 94 -29.80 -14.04 -2.25
C LEU A 94 -30.68 -15.24 -2.60
N SER A 95 -31.66 -15.55 -1.77
CA SER A 95 -32.74 -16.48 -2.11
C SER A 95 -34.09 -15.99 -1.56
N LYS A 96 -35.21 -16.55 -2.02
CA LYS A 96 -36.53 -16.15 -1.50
C LYS A 96 -36.56 -16.34 0.01
N CYS A 97 -37.02 -15.32 0.73
CA CYS A 97 -37.11 -15.39 2.19
C CYS A 97 -38.02 -16.55 2.63
N GLN A 98 -37.49 -17.44 3.46
CA GLN A 98 -38.20 -18.60 3.99
C GLN A 98 -37.57 -19.06 5.31
N LYS A 99 -38.33 -19.77 6.13
CA LYS A 99 -37.79 -20.37 7.36
C LYS A 99 -36.89 -21.55 6.99
N SER A 100 -35.59 -21.30 6.85
CA SER A 100 -34.58 -22.31 6.50
C SER A 100 -33.33 -22.13 7.38
N PRO A 101 -32.69 -23.24 7.82
CA PRO A 101 -31.38 -23.16 8.47
C PRO A 101 -30.34 -22.38 7.66
N LYS A 102 -30.43 -22.44 6.32
CA LYS A 102 -29.53 -21.74 5.39
C LYS A 102 -29.67 -20.21 5.39
N GLN A 103 -30.74 -19.70 5.98
CA GLN A 103 -31.04 -18.27 6.12
C GLN A 103 -31.08 -17.82 7.58
N ARG A 104 -30.75 -18.72 8.53
CA ARG A 104 -30.79 -18.43 9.96
C ARG A 104 -29.44 -17.89 10.41
N TRP A 105 -29.31 -16.57 10.35
CA TRP A 105 -28.11 -15.83 10.75
C TRP A 105 -28.21 -15.41 12.22
N ILE A 106 -27.31 -15.94 13.04
CA ILE A 106 -27.12 -15.57 14.43
C ILE A 106 -26.04 -14.51 14.50
N TYR A 107 -26.36 -13.33 15.04
CA TYR A 107 -25.37 -12.29 15.26
C TYR A 107 -24.73 -12.44 16.64
N ARG A 108 -23.42 -12.73 16.71
CA ARG A 108 -22.66 -12.90 17.95
C ARG A 108 -21.23 -12.44 17.76
N ASN A 109 -20.66 -11.76 18.76
CA ASN A 109 -19.26 -11.29 18.75
C ASN A 109 -18.88 -10.52 17.48
N HIS A 110 -19.81 -9.69 17.00
CA HIS A 110 -19.66 -8.94 15.76
C HIS A 110 -19.63 -9.80 14.49
N SER A 111 -20.11 -11.05 14.49
CA SER A 111 -20.14 -11.92 13.32
C SER A 111 -21.56 -12.41 13.02
N PHE A 112 -21.89 -12.56 11.74
CA PHE A 112 -23.11 -13.24 11.30
C PHE A 112 -22.80 -14.72 11.06
N ILE A 113 -23.43 -15.60 11.84
CA ILE A 113 -23.15 -17.04 11.86
C ILE A 113 -24.35 -17.82 11.30
N VAL A 114 -24.10 -18.74 10.37
CA VAL A 114 -25.09 -19.67 9.82
C VAL A 114 -24.62 -21.12 10.07
N GLY A 115 -25.39 -21.87 10.87
CA GLY A 115 -24.90 -23.14 11.40
C GLY A 115 -23.71 -22.91 12.34
N GLU A 116 -22.53 -23.37 11.92
CA GLU A 116 -21.24 -23.16 12.62
C GLU A 116 -20.27 -22.26 11.83
N LEU A 117 -20.68 -21.78 10.65
CA LEU A 117 -19.86 -20.98 9.75
C LEU A 117 -20.19 -19.50 9.88
N ALA A 118 -19.21 -18.63 9.70
CA ALA A 118 -19.36 -17.19 9.75
C ALA A 118 -19.29 -16.58 8.35
N LEU A 119 -20.03 -15.49 8.13
CA LEU A 119 -19.90 -14.64 6.96
C LEU A 119 -18.49 -14.03 6.92
N ASP A 120 -17.76 -14.29 5.84
CA ASP A 120 -16.32 -14.10 5.77
C ASP A 120 -15.91 -13.43 4.44
N PHE A 121 -15.10 -12.38 4.56
CA PHE A 121 -14.47 -11.72 3.43
C PHE A 121 -13.07 -12.31 3.14
N THR A 122 -12.90 -12.96 1.99
CA THR A 122 -11.62 -13.62 1.63
C THR A 122 -10.67 -12.71 0.88
N ASP A 123 -11.13 -12.08 -0.21
CA ASP A 123 -10.43 -11.02 -0.95
C ASP A 123 -11.36 -10.42 -2.03
N PHE A 124 -10.97 -9.31 -2.67
CA PHE A 124 -11.62 -8.81 -3.89
C PHE A 124 -10.91 -9.36 -5.14
N PRO A 125 -11.63 -9.79 -6.20
CA PRO A 125 -13.05 -9.60 -6.49
C PRO A 125 -13.94 -10.76 -6.04
N ASP A 126 -13.50 -11.58 -5.09
CA ASP A 126 -14.23 -12.77 -4.72
C ASP A 126 -15.55 -12.44 -4.01
N PRO A 127 -16.60 -13.25 -4.23
CA PRO A 127 -17.83 -13.15 -3.48
C PRO A 127 -17.57 -13.42 -2.00
N ILE A 128 -18.33 -12.77 -1.13
CA ILE A 128 -18.36 -13.12 0.29
C ILE A 128 -18.84 -14.56 0.42
N ALA A 129 -18.17 -15.32 1.26
CA ALA A 129 -18.45 -16.72 1.50
C ALA A 129 -18.63 -17.00 3.00
N VAL A 130 -18.85 -18.26 3.35
CA VAL A 130 -18.88 -18.71 4.74
C VAL A 130 -17.73 -19.66 5.04
N PHE A 131 -17.07 -19.44 6.17
CA PHE A 131 -15.94 -20.24 6.65
C PHE A 131 -16.07 -20.53 8.14
N GLU A 132 -15.24 -21.42 8.67
CA GLU A 132 -15.18 -21.70 10.10
C GLU A 132 -15.00 -20.39 10.90
N TYR A 133 -15.78 -20.23 11.97
CA TYR A 133 -15.69 -19.04 12.81
C TYR A 133 -14.32 -18.96 13.51
N HIS A 134 -13.54 -17.93 13.17
CA HIS A 134 -12.26 -17.62 13.80
C HIS A 134 -12.22 -16.18 14.38
N GLY A 135 -13.26 -15.37 14.15
CA GLY A 135 -13.45 -14.06 14.81
C GLY A 135 -12.41 -12.99 14.46
N ARG A 136 -11.68 -13.18 13.35
CA ARG A 136 -10.69 -12.22 12.82
C ARG A 136 -11.38 -11.10 12.05
N ALA A 137 -10.62 -10.11 11.60
CA ALA A 137 -11.12 -8.85 11.07
C ALA A 137 -12.10 -9.02 9.88
N ASN A 138 -11.84 -9.98 9.00
CA ASN A 138 -12.66 -10.35 7.84
C ASN A 138 -14.03 -11.02 8.16
N GLN A 139 -14.25 -11.46 9.40
CA GLN A 139 -15.53 -12.02 9.85
C GLN A 139 -16.33 -11.05 10.73
N ARG A 140 -15.86 -9.81 10.89
CA ARG A 140 -16.47 -8.84 11.79
C ARG A 140 -17.31 -7.83 11.03
N TRP A 141 -18.60 -7.81 11.32
CA TRP A 141 -19.62 -7.00 10.68
C TRP A 141 -20.40 -6.20 11.72
N GLU A 142 -20.68 -4.93 11.43
CA GLU A 142 -21.40 -4.03 12.32
C GLU A 142 -22.59 -3.40 11.60
N GLN A 143 -23.69 -3.22 12.32
CA GLN A 143 -24.86 -2.51 11.84
C GLN A 143 -24.67 -1.00 12.00
N LEU A 144 -24.83 -0.22 10.92
CA LEU A 144 -24.64 1.24 10.97
C LEU A 144 -25.55 1.90 12.02
N SER A 145 -26.79 1.44 12.19
CA SER A 145 -27.68 1.96 13.23
C SER A 145 -27.14 1.73 14.65
N GLN A 146 -26.45 0.61 14.90
CA GLN A 146 -25.83 0.31 16.20
C GLN A 146 -24.59 1.15 16.43
N LEU A 147 -23.77 1.36 15.39
CA LEU A 147 -22.63 2.27 15.46
C LEU A 147 -23.06 3.70 15.77
N LYS A 148 -24.14 4.19 15.13
CA LYS A 148 -24.73 5.51 15.43
C LYS A 148 -25.19 5.63 16.89
N LYS A 149 -25.84 4.60 17.42
CA LYS A 149 -26.26 4.54 18.84
C LYS A 149 -25.05 4.57 19.78
N LEU A 150 -24.02 3.78 19.50
CA LEU A 150 -22.79 3.76 20.28
C LEU A 150 -22.11 5.13 20.29
N VAL A 151 -21.94 5.75 19.12
CA VAL A 151 -21.34 7.09 19.00
C VAL A 151 -22.13 8.14 19.77
N THR A 152 -23.46 8.06 19.75
CA THR A 152 -24.34 8.99 20.48
C THR A 152 -24.24 8.77 22.00
N ALA A 153 -24.21 7.52 22.45
CA ALA A 153 -24.12 7.18 23.87
C ALA A 153 -22.75 7.56 24.48
N GLU A 154 -21.70 7.55 23.65
CA GLU A 154 -20.31 7.81 24.04
C GLU A 154 -19.80 9.16 23.49
N ALA A 155 -20.71 10.14 23.31
CA ALA A 155 -20.38 11.42 22.70
C ALA A 155 -19.30 12.19 23.50
N ASP A 156 -19.34 12.11 24.83
CA ASP A 156 -18.41 12.82 25.73
C ASP A 156 -17.13 12.03 26.04
N THR A 157 -16.99 10.79 25.53
CA THR A 157 -15.85 9.93 25.82
C THR A 157 -14.61 10.40 25.05
N VAL A 158 -13.59 10.88 25.76
CA VAL A 158 -12.30 11.23 25.15
C VAL A 158 -11.51 9.96 24.86
N VAL A 159 -11.04 9.82 23.61
CA VAL A 159 -10.11 8.76 23.23
C VAL A 159 -8.78 9.39 22.85
N GLU A 160 -7.76 9.09 23.63
CA GLU A 160 -6.40 9.58 23.44
C GLU A 160 -5.51 8.51 22.83
N TYR A 161 -4.58 8.94 21.98
CA TYR A 161 -3.56 8.09 21.37
C TYR A 161 -2.24 8.19 22.16
N PRO A 162 -1.52 7.08 22.41
CA PRO A 162 -1.79 5.75 21.86
C PRO A 162 -2.92 5.01 22.60
N ILE A 163 -3.64 4.14 21.89
CA ILE A 163 -4.71 3.31 22.44
C ILE A 163 -4.17 1.89 22.63
N PRO A 164 -4.04 1.38 23.87
CA PRO A 164 -3.65 -0.01 24.07
C PRO A 164 -4.63 -0.97 23.40
N LEU A 165 -4.13 -1.96 22.66
CA LEU A 165 -4.95 -2.91 21.91
C LEU A 165 -5.80 -3.83 22.81
N SER A 166 -5.45 -3.89 24.09
CA SER A 166 -6.28 -4.49 25.15
C SER A 166 -7.56 -3.71 25.45
N GLN A 167 -7.61 -2.40 25.16
CA GLN A 167 -8.79 -1.55 25.37
C GLN A 167 -9.81 -1.67 24.23
N LYS A 168 -10.31 -2.90 24.00
CA LYS A 168 -11.19 -3.24 22.87
C LYS A 168 -12.45 -2.36 22.77
N LYS A 169 -12.98 -1.83 23.89
CA LYS A 169 -14.10 -0.88 23.90
C LYS A 169 -13.75 0.47 23.27
N LYS A 170 -12.58 1.04 23.59
CA LYS A 170 -12.12 2.32 23.00
C LYS A 170 -11.81 2.16 21.52
N LEU A 171 -11.15 1.06 21.14
CA LEU A 171 -10.92 0.74 19.73
C LEU A 171 -12.22 0.62 18.93
N HIS A 172 -13.22 -0.06 19.51
CA HIS A 172 -14.54 -0.18 18.88
C HIS A 172 -15.24 1.18 18.75
N LEU A 173 -15.16 2.03 19.77
CA LEU A 173 -15.70 3.39 19.69
C LEU A 173 -15.00 4.21 18.60
N GLU A 174 -13.67 4.15 18.49
CA GLU A 174 -12.92 4.86 17.46
C GLU A 174 -13.24 4.40 16.04
N PHE A 175 -13.40 3.08 15.86
CA PHE A 175 -13.92 2.52 14.61
C PHE A 175 -15.33 3.06 14.30
N ALA A 176 -16.25 3.02 15.27
CA ALA A 176 -17.62 3.50 15.09
C ALA A 176 -17.67 4.98 14.72
N ARG A 177 -16.84 5.82 15.37
CA ARG A 177 -16.73 7.25 15.07
C ARG A 177 -16.24 7.51 13.65
N ASP A 178 -15.26 6.73 13.17
CA ASP A 178 -14.77 6.82 11.80
C ASP A 178 -15.86 6.49 10.78
N ILE A 179 -16.52 5.34 10.93
CA ILE A 179 -17.64 4.92 10.06
C ILE A 179 -18.72 5.99 9.99
N VAL A 180 -19.20 6.41 11.16
CA VAL A 180 -20.34 7.32 11.25
C VAL A 180 -19.98 8.67 10.61
N ASN A 181 -18.77 9.18 10.82
CA ASN A 181 -18.31 10.40 10.15
C ASN A 181 -18.23 10.25 8.63
N ARG A 182 -17.63 9.15 8.12
CA ARG A 182 -17.48 8.89 6.68
C ARG A 182 -18.82 8.77 5.97
N LEU A 183 -19.81 8.18 6.65
CA LEU A 183 -21.17 8.01 6.12
C LEU A 183 -22.10 9.16 6.47
N THR A 184 -21.63 10.23 7.12
CA THR A 184 -22.47 11.42 7.32
C THR A 184 -22.56 12.18 6.00
N PRO A 185 -23.77 12.42 5.44
CA PRO A 185 -24.00 13.23 4.27
C PRO A 185 -23.36 14.61 4.34
N LEU A 186 -22.92 15.07 3.17
CA LEU A 186 -22.08 16.27 3.04
C LEU A 186 -22.78 17.55 3.49
N ASP A 187 -24.10 17.61 3.43
CA ASP A 187 -24.93 18.74 3.86
C ASP A 187 -25.08 18.85 5.39
N LEU A 188 -24.63 17.85 6.14
CA LEU A 188 -24.76 17.80 7.60
C LEU A 188 -23.38 17.83 8.27
N PRO A 189 -23.27 18.45 9.46
CA PRO A 189 -22.01 18.50 10.19
C PRO A 189 -21.58 17.09 10.62
N LEU A 190 -20.28 16.86 10.72
CA LEU A 190 -19.77 15.60 11.26
C LEU A 190 -20.23 15.47 12.73
N PRO A 191 -20.81 14.32 13.11
CA PRO A 191 -21.31 14.10 14.47
C PRO A 191 -20.19 14.02 15.51
N VAL A 192 -18.96 13.70 15.08
CA VAL A 192 -17.81 13.56 15.96
C VAL A 192 -16.64 14.35 15.42
N LYS A 193 -16.11 15.29 16.22
CA LYS A 193 -14.84 15.93 15.92
C LYS A 193 -13.70 14.95 16.17
N ARG A 194 -12.79 14.80 15.22
CA ARG A 194 -11.58 13.96 15.37
C ARG A 194 -10.48 14.76 16.06
N ASP A 195 -9.71 14.13 16.95
CA ASP A 195 -8.52 14.74 17.54
C ASP A 195 -7.33 14.56 16.60
N LEU A 196 -6.98 15.65 15.91
CA LEU A 196 -5.92 15.65 14.91
C LEU A 196 -4.60 16.19 15.45
N ARG A 197 -4.51 16.53 16.75
CA ARG A 197 -3.33 17.19 17.32
C ARG A 197 -2.06 16.35 17.18
N ARG A 198 -2.19 15.02 17.30
CA ARG A 198 -1.07 14.07 17.17
C ARG A 198 -0.86 13.65 15.72
N PHE A 199 -1.93 13.31 15.00
CA PHE A 199 -1.84 12.80 13.63
C PHE A 199 -3.18 12.96 12.88
N PRO A 200 -3.17 13.34 11.58
CA PRO A 200 -2.02 13.79 10.79
C PRO A 200 -1.54 15.21 11.18
N GLY A 201 -2.17 15.87 12.15
CA GLY A 201 -1.88 17.26 12.51
C GLY A 201 -2.99 18.21 12.07
N LEU A 202 -2.99 19.42 12.62
CA LEU A 202 -3.98 20.45 12.31
C LEU A 202 -3.51 21.35 11.17
N MET A 203 -4.42 21.63 10.24
CA MET A 203 -4.32 22.75 9.31
C MET A 203 -5.10 23.93 9.90
N PRO A 204 -4.47 25.11 10.15
CA PRO A 204 -5.15 26.23 10.76
C PRO A 204 -6.38 26.72 9.96
N ALA A 205 -7.42 27.16 10.67
CA ALA A 205 -8.71 27.53 10.08
C ALA A 205 -8.68 28.90 9.38
N ASP A 206 -7.70 29.74 9.69
CA ASP A 206 -7.47 31.07 9.11
C ASP A 206 -6.69 31.02 7.79
N VAL A 207 -6.14 29.87 7.40
CA VAL A 207 -5.49 29.69 6.10
C VAL A 207 -6.53 29.85 4.99
N PRO A 208 -6.35 30.83 4.08
CA PRO A 208 -7.31 31.06 3.00
C PRO A 208 -7.43 29.85 2.07
N VAL A 209 -8.65 29.54 1.68
CA VAL A 209 -8.91 28.56 0.62
C VAL A 209 -8.50 29.13 -0.74
N THR A 210 -8.19 28.23 -1.67
CA THR A 210 -7.79 28.50 -3.03
C THR A 210 -8.53 27.56 -3.99
N HIS A 211 -8.42 27.86 -5.27
CA HIS A 211 -8.69 26.92 -6.34
C HIS A 211 -7.44 26.74 -7.21
N GLN A 212 -7.32 25.58 -7.86
CA GLN A 212 -6.26 25.32 -8.83
C GLN A 212 -6.69 24.24 -9.81
N THR A 213 -6.27 24.39 -11.07
CA THR A 213 -6.51 23.43 -12.14
C THR A 213 -5.26 22.60 -12.41
N PHE A 214 -5.45 21.29 -12.54
CA PHE A 214 -4.42 20.30 -12.84
C PHE A 214 -4.75 19.61 -14.15
N LYS A 215 -3.70 19.24 -14.89
CA LYS A 215 -3.82 18.46 -16.13
C LYS A 215 -3.12 17.14 -15.95
N MET A 216 -3.83 16.05 -16.23
CA MET A 216 -3.26 14.70 -16.21
C MET A 216 -3.18 14.16 -17.63
N ASP A 217 -1.97 13.84 -18.05
CA ASP A 217 -1.71 13.08 -19.26
C ASP A 217 -1.72 11.59 -18.92
N ARG A 218 -2.80 10.89 -19.30
CA ARG A 218 -3.01 9.48 -18.96
C ARG A 218 -2.21 8.52 -19.85
N ARG A 219 -1.42 9.07 -20.78
CA ARG A 219 -0.47 8.29 -21.60
C ARG A 219 0.79 7.93 -20.81
N ILE A 220 0.96 8.52 -19.64
CA ILE A 220 1.94 8.12 -18.63
C ILE A 220 1.23 7.10 -17.71
N GLY A 221 1.57 5.82 -17.85
CA GLY A 221 0.94 4.75 -17.10
C GLY A 221 1.94 3.70 -16.64
N PRO A 222 1.52 2.76 -15.78
CA PRO A 222 2.38 1.64 -15.41
C PRO A 222 2.76 0.85 -16.64
N LEU A 223 4.07 0.68 -16.83
CA LEU A 223 4.62 -0.18 -17.86
C LEU A 223 4.85 -1.54 -17.21
N LYS A 224 4.12 -2.54 -17.70
CA LYS A 224 4.29 -3.92 -17.25
C LYS A 224 5.27 -4.64 -18.15
N SER A 225 6.04 -5.55 -17.58
CA SER A 225 6.85 -6.49 -18.34
C SER A 225 6.57 -7.91 -17.88
N PRO A 226 6.80 -8.93 -18.72
CA PRO A 226 6.52 -10.29 -18.31
C PRO A 226 7.35 -10.66 -17.06
N GLY A 227 6.72 -11.29 -16.06
CA GLY A 227 7.34 -11.62 -14.78
C GLY A 227 7.65 -10.42 -13.87
N TRP A 228 7.19 -9.22 -14.21
CA TRP A 228 7.33 -8.02 -13.40
C TRP A 228 6.15 -7.05 -13.60
N ALA A 229 5.26 -7.00 -12.62
CA ALA A 229 4.03 -6.22 -12.68
C ALA A 229 3.79 -5.45 -11.39
N PRO A 230 4.57 -4.40 -11.11
CA PRO A 230 4.39 -3.64 -9.88
C PRO A 230 3.01 -2.95 -9.85
N PRO A 231 2.44 -2.73 -8.66
CA PRO A 231 1.14 -2.07 -8.50
C PRO A 231 1.19 -0.55 -8.72
N TRP A 232 2.34 -0.02 -9.17
CA TRP A 232 2.56 1.42 -9.31
C TRP A 232 1.58 2.04 -10.29
N HIS A 233 1.31 3.31 -10.10
CA HIS A 233 0.46 4.05 -11.01
C HIS A 233 0.74 5.54 -10.92
N GLN A 234 0.30 6.27 -11.95
CA GLN A 234 0.48 7.72 -12.00
C GLN A 234 -0.23 8.37 -10.81
N LYS A 235 0.48 9.28 -10.13
CA LYS A 235 -0.07 10.19 -9.12
C LYS A 235 0.33 11.62 -9.48
N ILE A 236 -0.62 12.56 -9.38
CA ILE A 236 -0.36 14.00 -9.36
C ILE A 236 -0.44 14.45 -7.91
N PHE A 237 0.65 15.01 -7.40
CA PHE A 237 0.70 15.67 -6.10
C PHE A 237 0.29 17.12 -6.31
N THR A 238 -0.87 17.51 -5.78
CA THR A 238 -1.48 18.81 -6.11
C THR A 238 -0.87 19.97 -5.31
N GLY A 239 -0.20 19.68 -4.20
CA GLY A 239 0.20 20.66 -3.19
C GLY A 239 -0.97 21.30 -2.44
N LEU A 240 -2.20 20.87 -2.69
CA LEU A 240 -3.40 21.30 -1.98
C LEU A 240 -3.71 20.36 -0.83
N TRP A 241 -4.27 20.92 0.24
CA TRP A 241 -4.66 20.22 1.45
C TRP A 241 -6.15 20.41 1.70
N ALA A 242 -6.86 19.29 1.91
CA ALA A 242 -8.24 19.32 2.37
C ALA A 242 -8.25 19.46 3.89
N ARG A 243 -8.95 20.48 4.42
CA ARG A 243 -9.13 20.61 5.87
C ARG A 243 -10.08 19.54 6.38
N ALA A 244 -9.82 19.06 7.59
CA ALA A 244 -10.61 18.00 8.19
C ALA A 244 -12.05 18.45 8.44
N GLY A 245 -13.01 17.64 8.03
CA GLY A 245 -14.44 17.91 8.15
C GLY A 245 -14.98 18.96 7.17
N GLU A 246 -14.12 19.61 6.39
CA GLU A 246 -14.55 20.53 5.34
C GLU A 246 -14.75 19.81 4.01
N ILE A 247 -15.58 20.42 3.16
CA ILE A 247 -15.93 19.89 1.85
C ILE A 247 -15.08 20.58 0.81
N ILE A 248 -14.41 19.80 -0.03
CA ILE A 248 -13.77 20.31 -1.24
C ILE A 248 -14.65 20.01 -2.45
N THR A 249 -14.56 20.88 -3.45
CA THR A 249 -15.29 20.74 -4.70
C THR A 249 -14.32 20.41 -5.83
N ILE A 250 -14.66 19.43 -6.65
CA ILE A 250 -13.85 18.97 -7.78
C ILE A 250 -14.67 19.09 -9.06
N ASP A 251 -14.16 19.80 -10.05
CA ASP A 251 -14.74 19.83 -11.40
C ASP A 251 -13.83 19.08 -12.36
N VAL A 252 -14.36 18.07 -13.04
CA VAL A 252 -13.58 17.21 -13.94
C VAL A 252 -14.06 17.36 -15.37
N LYS A 253 -13.13 17.70 -16.26
CA LYS A 253 -13.35 17.77 -17.70
C LYS A 253 -12.51 16.70 -18.40
N ALA A 254 -13.19 15.91 -19.22
CA ALA A 254 -12.60 14.95 -20.13
C ALA A 254 -13.47 14.86 -21.39
N SER A 255 -12.97 14.26 -22.46
CA SER A 255 -13.73 14.14 -23.71
C SER A 255 -14.93 13.20 -23.56
N GLN A 256 -14.81 12.16 -22.74
CA GLN A 256 -15.83 11.15 -22.48
C GLN A 256 -15.63 10.47 -21.12
N SER A 257 -16.68 9.88 -20.55
CA SER A 257 -16.62 9.25 -19.21
C SER A 257 -15.62 8.09 -19.12
N SER A 258 -15.39 7.36 -20.22
CA SER A 258 -14.39 6.27 -20.25
C SER A 258 -12.96 6.76 -20.04
N ASP A 259 -12.67 8.03 -20.33
CA ASP A 259 -11.37 8.66 -20.07
C ASP A 259 -11.09 8.85 -18.58
N LEU A 260 -12.07 8.56 -17.71
CA LEU A 260 -11.94 8.61 -16.25
C LEU A 260 -11.92 7.21 -15.60
N GLN A 261 -11.96 6.14 -16.39
CA GLN A 261 -11.85 4.78 -15.84
C GLN A 261 -10.56 4.62 -15.04
N ASP A 262 -10.68 4.18 -13.79
CA ASP A 262 -9.60 4.01 -12.82
C ASP A 262 -8.83 5.31 -12.46
N VAL A 263 -9.45 6.47 -12.70
CA VAL A 263 -8.99 7.77 -12.19
C VAL A 263 -9.72 8.06 -10.87
N TYR A 264 -8.96 8.48 -9.86
CA TYR A 264 -9.50 8.75 -8.53
C TYR A 264 -8.79 9.91 -7.86
N LEU A 265 -9.51 10.57 -6.95
CA LEU A 265 -8.94 11.50 -5.98
C LEU A 265 -8.60 10.73 -4.71
N GLN A 266 -7.48 11.07 -4.08
CA GLN A 266 -7.09 10.62 -2.75
C GLN A 266 -6.84 11.82 -1.83
N ILE A 267 -7.35 11.78 -0.61
CA ILE A 267 -7.01 12.70 0.47
C ILE A 267 -6.23 11.92 1.51
N SER A 268 -5.12 12.50 1.97
CA SER A 268 -4.05 11.86 2.76
C SER A 268 -3.13 10.98 1.91
N GLU A 269 -1.84 11.23 2.05
CA GLU A 269 -0.77 10.42 1.45
C GLU A 269 -0.63 9.03 2.10
N GLN A 270 -1.11 8.90 3.34
CA GLN A 270 -1.27 7.61 4.02
C GLN A 270 -2.49 6.89 3.45
N ASP A 271 -2.31 5.66 2.97
CA ASP A 271 -3.35 4.82 2.37
C ASP A 271 -3.38 3.38 2.91
N GLU A 272 -2.62 3.09 3.97
CA GLU A 272 -2.68 1.82 4.70
C GLU A 272 -3.68 1.91 5.88
N ALA A 273 -4.50 0.86 6.01
CA ALA A 273 -5.33 0.61 7.16
C ALA A 273 -4.63 -0.33 8.15
N LEU A 274 -4.70 -0.02 9.45
CA LEU A 274 -4.15 -0.88 10.51
C LEU A 274 -5.21 -1.82 11.09
N ASP A 275 -4.90 -3.11 11.23
CA ASP A 275 -5.82 -4.07 11.85
C ASP A 275 -5.85 -3.88 13.37
N THR A 276 -6.97 -3.39 13.89
CA THR A 276 -7.18 -3.14 15.32
C THR A 276 -7.83 -4.31 16.07
N VAL A 277 -8.08 -5.42 15.38
CA VAL A 277 -8.67 -6.62 15.97
C VAL A 277 -7.62 -7.47 16.68
N THR A 278 -6.38 -7.43 16.18
CA THR A 278 -5.23 -8.15 16.73
C THR A 278 -4.86 -7.65 18.13
N ASP A 279 -3.96 -8.38 18.78
CA ASP A 279 -3.38 -7.95 20.06
C ASP A 279 -2.08 -7.17 19.88
N LYS A 280 -1.53 -7.15 18.65
CA LYS A 280 -0.36 -6.38 18.24
C LYS A 280 -0.47 -5.91 16.79
N ILE A 281 0.06 -4.73 16.50
CA ILE A 281 0.26 -4.21 15.14
C ILE A 281 1.76 -4.02 14.97
N ASN A 282 2.42 -4.80 14.12
CA ASN A 282 3.88 -4.75 13.96
C ASN A 282 4.64 -4.82 15.31
N ASP A 283 4.35 -5.86 16.11
CA ASP A 283 4.85 -6.04 17.48
C ASP A 283 4.47 -4.97 18.52
N GLU A 284 3.82 -3.87 18.12
CA GLU A 284 3.34 -2.83 19.02
C GLU A 284 2.00 -3.21 19.66
N PRO A 285 1.88 -3.17 21.01
CA PRO A 285 0.64 -3.47 21.70
C PRO A 285 -0.34 -2.29 21.74
N GLU A 286 -0.04 -1.18 21.06
CA GLU A 286 -0.85 0.03 21.05
C GLU A 286 -1.05 0.57 19.64
N LEU A 287 -2.24 1.15 19.39
CA LEU A 287 -2.54 1.90 18.19
C LEU A 287 -2.07 3.36 18.35
N GLN A 288 -1.10 3.78 17.55
CA GLN A 288 -0.43 5.09 17.63
C GLN A 288 -1.13 6.20 16.83
N ARG A 289 -1.87 5.81 15.79
CA ARG A 289 -2.64 6.70 14.89
C ARG A 289 -4.00 6.10 14.55
N PHE A 290 -4.90 6.90 14.01
CA PHE A 290 -6.14 6.37 13.41
C PHE A 290 -5.83 5.26 12.40
N ALA A 291 -6.58 4.16 12.48
CA ALA A 291 -6.33 2.96 11.69
C ALA A 291 -6.33 3.25 10.19
N SER A 292 -7.33 3.99 9.70
CA SER A 292 -7.44 4.43 8.32
C SER A 292 -7.82 5.91 8.25
N ILE A 293 -6.98 6.73 7.61
CA ILE A 293 -7.23 8.16 7.42
C ILE A 293 -7.44 8.58 5.97
N SER A 294 -7.13 7.69 5.03
CA SER A 294 -7.27 7.99 3.60
C SER A 294 -8.73 8.08 3.20
N VAL A 295 -9.02 8.96 2.24
CA VAL A 295 -10.29 8.97 1.51
C VAL A 295 -9.96 8.84 0.03
N ARG A 296 -10.51 7.83 -0.63
CA ARG A 296 -10.42 7.66 -2.09
C ARG A 296 -11.80 7.80 -2.71
N MET A 297 -11.90 8.57 -3.79
CA MET A 297 -13.14 8.79 -4.53
C MET A 297 -12.88 8.68 -6.05
N PRO A 298 -13.58 7.79 -6.78
CA PRO A 298 -13.51 7.76 -8.24
C PRO A 298 -13.92 9.11 -8.84
N LEU A 299 -13.22 9.55 -9.88
CA LEU A 299 -13.57 10.78 -10.59
C LEU A 299 -14.57 10.50 -11.71
N LYS A 300 -15.58 11.37 -11.83
CA LYS A 300 -16.58 11.36 -12.90
C LYS A 300 -16.64 12.75 -13.53
N LEU A 301 -17.18 12.84 -14.75
CA LEU A 301 -17.37 14.11 -15.45
C LEU A 301 -18.23 15.08 -14.63
N GLY A 302 -17.85 16.35 -14.67
CA GLY A 302 -18.56 17.45 -14.00
C GLY A 302 -18.16 17.62 -12.54
N THR A 303 -19.04 18.28 -11.79
CA THR A 303 -18.78 18.67 -10.39
C THR A 303 -19.09 17.53 -9.41
N GLN A 304 -18.13 17.23 -8.55
CA GLN A 304 -18.24 16.31 -7.42
C GLN A 304 -17.81 17.01 -6.13
N ARG A 305 -18.25 16.50 -4.97
CA ARG A 305 -17.90 17.03 -3.65
C ARG A 305 -17.43 15.88 -2.76
N VAL A 306 -16.45 16.14 -1.90
CA VAL A 306 -15.91 15.14 -0.97
C VAL A 306 -15.48 15.81 0.33
N ARG A 307 -15.57 15.07 1.43
CA ARG A 307 -15.14 15.49 2.76
C ARG A 307 -14.29 14.39 3.39
N SER A 308 -13.14 14.76 3.94
CA SER A 308 -12.32 13.85 4.75
C SER A 308 -12.49 14.16 6.24
N PRO A 309 -12.78 13.18 7.11
CA PRO A 309 -12.81 13.39 8.56
C PRO A 309 -11.46 13.82 9.16
N TYR A 310 -10.35 13.55 8.46
CA TYR A 310 -8.98 13.77 8.94
C TYR A 310 -8.23 14.87 8.19
N GLY A 311 -8.71 15.23 6.99
CA GLY A 311 -7.97 16.10 6.08
C GLY A 311 -6.73 15.41 5.50
N GLY A 312 -5.88 16.19 4.85
CA GLY A 312 -4.63 15.71 4.25
C GLY A 312 -4.35 16.33 2.88
N PHE A 313 -3.16 16.06 2.35
CA PHE A 313 -2.82 16.41 0.97
C PHE A 313 -3.77 15.71 -0.01
N ILE A 314 -4.13 16.42 -1.07
CA ILE A 314 -4.97 15.95 -2.15
C ILE A 314 -4.07 15.45 -3.29
N MET A 315 -4.31 14.25 -3.77
CA MET A 315 -3.64 13.68 -4.94
C MET A 315 -4.67 13.17 -5.94
N ILE A 316 -4.28 13.11 -7.20
CA ILE A 316 -5.05 12.46 -8.25
C ILE A 316 -4.28 11.25 -8.75
N GLY A 317 -4.86 10.06 -8.67
CA GLY A 317 -4.28 8.82 -9.17
C GLY A 317 -4.94 8.33 -10.46
N SER A 318 -4.18 7.66 -11.33
CA SER A 318 -4.68 6.93 -12.50
C SER A 318 -4.00 5.58 -12.62
N LYS A 319 -4.76 4.48 -12.40
CA LYS A 319 -4.18 3.12 -12.36
C LYS A 319 -3.85 2.52 -13.72
N LYS A 320 -4.39 3.09 -14.80
CA LYS A 320 -4.24 2.56 -16.16
C LYS A 320 -3.84 3.64 -17.15
N TYR A 321 -3.07 3.20 -18.14
CA TYR A 321 -2.85 3.95 -19.36
C TYR A 321 -4.19 4.21 -20.07
N ALA A 322 -4.37 5.42 -20.58
CA ALA A 322 -5.40 5.76 -21.55
C ALA A 322 -4.85 6.83 -22.49
N ASP A 323 -5.22 6.76 -23.78
CA ASP A 323 -4.90 7.83 -24.74
C ASP A 323 -5.83 9.04 -24.53
N ALA A 324 -5.68 9.68 -23.38
CA ALA A 324 -6.54 10.75 -22.92
C ALA A 324 -5.77 11.79 -22.11
N ARG A 325 -6.27 13.02 -22.14
CA ARG A 325 -5.87 14.09 -21.22
C ARG A 325 -7.11 14.57 -20.49
N ILE A 326 -6.98 14.73 -19.18
CA ILE A 326 -8.07 15.17 -18.32
C ILE A 326 -7.66 16.44 -17.57
N GLU A 327 -8.62 17.33 -17.35
CA GLU A 327 -8.46 18.55 -16.59
C GLU A 327 -9.31 18.46 -15.32
N ILE A 328 -8.70 18.79 -14.18
CA ILE A 328 -9.31 18.66 -12.86
C ILE A 328 -9.10 19.97 -12.13
N GLU A 329 -10.18 20.69 -11.85
CA GLU A 329 -10.16 21.85 -10.97
C GLU A 329 -10.55 21.43 -9.55
N ILE A 330 -9.76 21.84 -8.56
CA ILE A 330 -10.04 21.64 -7.14
C ILE A 330 -10.28 23.01 -6.53
N ARG A 331 -11.37 23.14 -5.78
CA ARG A 331 -11.80 24.35 -5.05
C ARG A 331 -11.99 24.04 -3.57
N ASP A 332 -12.03 25.09 -2.76
CA ASP A 332 -12.27 25.03 -1.31
C ASP A 332 -11.18 24.26 -0.52
N ALA A 333 -9.98 24.16 -1.10
CA ALA A 333 -8.81 23.55 -0.47
C ALA A 333 -7.78 24.63 -0.09
N VAL A 334 -6.80 24.32 0.76
CA VAL A 334 -5.74 25.28 1.13
C VAL A 334 -4.39 24.87 0.54
N LYS A 335 -3.46 25.81 0.35
CA LYS A 335 -2.09 25.47 -0.10
C LYS A 335 -1.27 24.91 1.05
N GLY A 336 -0.77 23.68 0.89
CA GLY A 336 0.16 23.08 1.84
C GLY A 336 1.63 23.37 1.53
N PRO A 337 2.55 22.94 2.41
CA PRO A 337 3.99 22.93 2.16
C PRO A 337 4.35 21.87 1.11
N TYR A 338 4.34 22.26 -0.17
CA TYR A 338 4.69 21.39 -1.28
C TYR A 338 5.78 22.04 -2.14
N PHE A 339 6.90 21.34 -2.29
CA PHE A 339 8.03 21.77 -3.09
C PHE A 339 8.25 20.79 -4.25
N ASN A 340 8.39 21.31 -5.45
CA ASN A 340 8.68 20.54 -6.65
C ASN A 340 9.95 21.09 -7.29
N THR A 341 10.97 20.25 -7.36
CA THR A 341 12.33 20.60 -7.84
C THR A 341 12.38 21.07 -9.29
N THR A 342 11.35 20.76 -10.08
CA THR A 342 11.27 21.13 -11.51
C THR A 342 10.54 22.44 -11.76
N THR A 343 9.74 22.92 -10.79
CA THR A 343 8.92 24.13 -10.94
C THR A 343 9.20 25.21 -9.92
N HIS A 344 9.84 24.87 -8.79
CA HIS A 344 10.19 25.80 -7.73
C HIS A 344 11.71 25.95 -7.63
N SER A 345 12.14 27.15 -7.25
CA SER A 345 13.53 27.49 -7.01
C SER A 345 13.93 27.30 -5.54
N LEU A 346 15.23 27.15 -5.28
CA LEU A 346 15.78 27.11 -3.92
C LEU A 346 15.39 28.35 -3.09
N SER A 347 15.26 29.52 -3.73
CA SER A 347 14.89 30.77 -3.05
C SER A 347 13.48 30.74 -2.45
N GLU A 348 12.58 29.93 -3.01
CA GLU A 348 11.21 29.76 -2.53
C GLU A 348 11.10 28.75 -1.39
N TRP A 349 12.11 27.91 -1.20
CA TRP A 349 12.08 26.79 -0.25
C TRP A 349 11.72 27.22 1.17
N ASN A 350 12.37 28.27 1.68
CA ASN A 350 12.10 28.76 3.03
C ASN A 350 10.67 29.29 3.20
N SER A 351 10.06 29.86 2.16
CA SER A 351 8.65 30.26 2.21
C SER A 351 7.74 29.03 2.16
N ILE A 352 8.02 28.09 1.25
CA ILE A 352 7.23 26.87 1.03
C ILE A 352 7.21 25.98 2.27
N LYS A 353 8.38 25.64 2.83
CA LYS A 353 8.48 24.75 4.01
C LYS A 353 7.79 25.33 5.25
N ASN A 354 7.70 26.66 5.33
CA ASN A 354 7.07 27.36 6.44
C ASN A 354 5.57 27.63 6.25
N ARG A 355 4.98 27.30 5.09
CA ARG A 355 3.52 27.40 4.89
C ARG A 355 2.75 26.67 6.00
N PRO A 356 1.54 27.11 6.36
CA PRO A 356 0.68 26.39 7.30
C PRO A 356 0.46 24.94 6.85
N GLY A 357 0.46 24.02 7.80
CA GLY A 357 0.29 22.59 7.53
C GLY A 357 1.24 21.72 8.36
N PRO A 358 0.85 20.49 8.71
CA PRO A 358 1.67 19.61 9.55
C PRO A 358 2.68 18.76 8.76
N TRP A 359 2.55 18.68 7.44
CA TRP A 359 3.38 17.86 6.57
C TRP A 359 4.01 18.68 5.46
N VAL A 360 5.14 18.19 4.96
CA VAL A 360 5.77 18.70 3.75
C VAL A 360 5.93 17.56 2.75
N THR A 361 5.51 17.81 1.50
CA THR A 361 5.75 16.93 0.37
C THR A 361 6.82 17.55 -0.52
N ILE A 362 7.89 16.82 -0.82
CA ILE A 362 8.97 17.24 -1.71
C ILE A 362 8.99 16.30 -2.92
N GLU A 363 8.83 16.86 -4.10
CA GLU A 363 8.73 16.14 -5.38
C GLU A 363 9.98 16.38 -6.24
N GLY A 364 10.68 15.28 -6.52
CA GLY A 364 11.78 15.14 -7.46
C GLY A 364 11.30 14.83 -8.88
N ARG A 365 12.25 14.47 -9.75
CA ARG A 365 11.96 14.01 -11.11
C ARG A 365 11.41 12.59 -11.12
N ARG A 366 11.97 11.71 -10.28
CA ARG A 366 11.67 10.27 -10.21
C ARG A 366 11.15 9.85 -8.84
N SER A 367 11.22 10.71 -7.84
CA SER A 367 10.85 10.42 -6.46
C SER A 367 9.96 11.49 -5.84
N VAL A 368 9.24 11.12 -4.79
CA VAL A 368 8.48 12.00 -3.90
C VAL A 368 8.69 11.52 -2.48
N ILE A 369 8.92 12.44 -1.55
CA ILE A 369 8.89 12.14 -0.12
C ILE A 369 7.80 12.95 0.58
N SER A 370 7.18 12.35 1.59
CA SER A 370 6.19 13.02 2.43
C SER A 370 6.50 12.79 3.89
N VAL A 371 6.78 13.88 4.60
CA VAL A 371 7.32 13.86 5.96
C VAL A 371 6.60 14.87 6.86
N PRO A 372 6.59 14.65 8.18
CA PRO A 372 6.21 15.68 9.14
C PRO A 372 7.09 16.93 8.98
N LYS A 373 6.50 18.09 9.21
CA LYS A 373 7.16 19.39 9.01
C LYS A 373 8.44 19.55 9.84
N GLU A 374 8.53 18.85 10.96
CA GLU A 374 9.70 18.85 11.84
C GLU A 374 10.95 18.31 11.14
N GLN A 375 10.83 17.32 10.24
CA GLN A 375 11.99 16.74 9.55
C GLN A 375 12.67 17.72 8.60
N VAL A 376 11.91 18.67 8.01
CA VAL A 376 12.44 19.63 7.03
C VAL A 376 12.95 20.92 7.68
N ALA A 377 12.90 21.03 9.01
CA ALA A 377 13.28 22.24 9.74
C ALA A 377 14.73 22.66 9.40
N GLN A 378 15.65 21.70 9.39
CA GLN A 378 17.07 21.90 9.09
C GLN A 378 17.44 21.66 7.61
N LEU A 379 16.49 21.21 6.78
CA LEU A 379 16.74 21.00 5.35
C LEU A 379 16.94 22.36 4.67
N THR A 380 18.11 22.54 4.06
CA THR A 380 18.48 23.77 3.34
C THR A 380 18.37 23.62 1.83
N ASP A 381 18.67 22.44 1.27
CA ASP A 381 18.67 22.17 -0.16
C ASP A 381 17.76 20.97 -0.51
N PRO A 382 16.46 21.20 -0.75
CA PRO A 382 15.53 20.14 -1.15
C PRO A 382 15.84 19.59 -2.55
N ALA A 383 16.53 20.34 -3.42
CA ALA A 383 16.86 19.87 -4.76
C ALA A 383 18.00 18.83 -4.71
N MET A 384 19.02 19.08 -3.89
CA MET A 384 20.07 18.10 -3.62
C MET A 384 19.52 16.83 -2.98
N LEU A 385 18.63 16.98 -2.00
CA LEU A 385 17.96 15.85 -1.34
C LEU A 385 17.25 14.94 -2.35
N MET A 386 16.36 15.51 -3.17
CA MET A 386 15.63 14.73 -4.18
C MET A 386 16.54 14.21 -5.30
N GLY A 387 17.67 14.88 -5.56
CA GLY A 387 18.71 14.40 -6.46
C GLY A 387 19.27 13.04 -6.03
N TYR A 388 19.47 12.82 -4.73
CA TYR A 388 19.92 11.52 -4.22
C TYR A 388 18.88 10.41 -4.44
N TYR A 389 17.62 10.66 -4.07
CA TYR A 389 16.54 9.69 -4.31
C TYR A 389 16.35 9.39 -5.80
N ASP A 390 16.37 10.42 -6.65
CA ASP A 390 16.22 10.26 -8.10
C ASP A 390 17.37 9.41 -8.68
N SER A 391 18.61 9.64 -8.25
CA SER A 391 19.77 8.87 -8.71
C SER A 391 19.73 7.41 -8.23
N HIS A 392 19.34 7.14 -6.98
CA HIS A 392 19.17 5.77 -6.49
C HIS A 392 18.15 4.99 -7.33
N ILE A 393 17.03 5.61 -7.69
CA ILE A 393 16.02 4.99 -8.57
C ILE A 393 16.60 4.71 -9.96
N GLU A 394 17.35 5.66 -10.53
CA GLU A 394 18.00 5.50 -11.84
C GLU A 394 19.03 4.35 -11.82
N ASP A 395 19.79 4.19 -10.73
CA ASP A 395 20.74 3.09 -10.54
C ASP A 395 20.02 1.73 -10.38
N ILE A 396 18.94 1.68 -9.59
CA ILE A 396 18.11 0.47 -9.44
C ILE A 396 17.49 0.06 -10.78
N GLU A 397 16.97 1.02 -11.55
CA GLU A 397 16.43 0.77 -12.90
C GLU A 397 17.49 0.28 -13.88
N TRP A 398 18.71 0.81 -13.76
CA TRP A 398 19.85 0.35 -14.54
C TRP A 398 20.17 -1.10 -14.23
N LEU A 399 20.21 -1.50 -12.95
CA LEU A 399 20.48 -2.88 -12.55
C LEU A 399 19.32 -3.80 -12.93
N ALA A 400 18.09 -3.32 -12.81
CA ALA A 400 16.91 -4.05 -13.27
C ALA A 400 16.89 -4.17 -14.81
N GLY A 401 17.69 -3.41 -15.57
CA GLY A 401 17.79 -3.48 -17.02
C GLY A 401 16.67 -2.78 -17.78
N PHE A 402 16.05 -1.74 -17.21
CA PHE A 402 15.03 -0.89 -17.83
C PHE A 402 15.65 0.27 -18.63
N ASP A 403 16.26 -0.03 -19.78
CA ASP A 403 17.02 0.95 -20.58
C ASP A 403 16.26 1.57 -21.76
N GLY A 404 15.04 1.11 -22.03
CA GLY A 404 14.21 1.54 -23.15
C GLY A 404 14.45 0.77 -24.45
N ASN A 405 15.32 -0.25 -24.43
CA ASN A 405 15.59 -1.05 -25.62
C ASN A 405 14.52 -2.13 -25.82
N GLY A 406 13.36 -1.72 -26.34
CA GLY A 406 12.24 -2.59 -26.68
C GLY A 406 11.11 -2.62 -25.65
N ALA A 407 9.98 -3.19 -26.05
CA ALA A 407 8.75 -3.23 -25.24
C ALA A 407 8.89 -4.03 -23.94
N LEU A 408 9.82 -4.98 -23.89
CA LEU A 408 10.10 -5.81 -22.70
C LEU A 408 11.02 -5.12 -21.68
N HIS A 409 11.69 -4.03 -22.07
CA HIS A 409 12.63 -3.29 -21.23
C HIS A 409 12.35 -1.79 -21.27
N PRO A 410 11.11 -1.36 -21.01
CA PRO A 410 10.72 0.04 -21.18
C PRO A 410 11.45 0.95 -20.18
N LYS A 411 11.66 2.22 -20.54
CA LYS A 411 12.05 3.23 -19.55
C LYS A 411 10.87 3.51 -18.63
N GLN A 412 11.11 3.41 -17.34
CA GLN A 412 10.11 3.76 -16.34
C GLN A 412 9.98 5.30 -16.27
N SER A 413 8.76 5.77 -16.04
CA SER A 413 8.45 7.21 -15.97
C SER A 413 7.60 7.59 -14.76
N LEU A 414 7.11 6.59 -14.02
CA LEU A 414 6.40 6.81 -12.78
C LEU A 414 7.38 7.21 -11.67
N LYS A 415 6.86 7.99 -10.71
CA LYS A 415 7.62 8.43 -9.54
C LYS A 415 7.43 7.46 -8.40
N HIS A 416 8.49 7.14 -7.68
CA HIS A 416 8.41 6.43 -6.40
C HIS A 416 8.05 7.38 -5.29
N HIS A 417 7.28 6.91 -4.31
CA HIS A 417 6.81 7.73 -3.21
C HIS A 417 7.21 7.06 -1.89
N LEU A 418 8.05 7.73 -1.10
CA LEU A 418 8.39 7.33 0.26
C LEU A 418 7.62 8.19 1.25
N ILE A 419 6.99 7.56 2.23
CA ILE A 419 6.20 8.25 3.24
C ILE A 419 6.59 7.82 4.64
N TRP A 420 6.78 8.82 5.51
CA TRP A 420 6.96 8.61 6.93
C TRP A 420 5.62 8.29 7.59
N SER A 421 5.58 7.33 8.51
CA SER A 421 4.40 7.02 9.31
C SER A 421 4.77 6.74 10.77
N PRO A 422 3.98 7.19 11.76
CA PRO A 422 4.23 6.87 13.16
C PRO A 422 3.95 5.40 13.50
N GLN A 423 3.23 4.68 12.61
CA GLN A 423 2.94 3.25 12.75
C GLN A 423 2.52 2.67 11.40
N ILE A 424 3.09 1.51 11.07
CA ILE A 424 2.81 0.73 9.87
C ILE A 424 2.29 -0.67 10.26
N SER A 425 1.70 -1.42 9.34
CA SER A 425 1.10 -2.72 9.65
C SER A 425 2.12 -3.82 9.95
N SER A 426 3.31 -3.78 9.32
CA SER A 426 4.37 -4.76 9.47
C SER A 426 5.74 -4.21 9.06
N GLY A 427 6.80 -4.82 9.59
CA GLY A 427 8.19 -4.56 9.24
C GLY A 427 8.79 -3.28 9.85
N TYR A 428 10.05 -3.01 9.55
CA TYR A 428 10.70 -1.73 9.91
C TYR A 428 10.52 -0.66 8.83
N ALA A 429 10.26 -1.11 7.61
CA ALA A 429 9.64 -0.45 6.49
C ALA A 429 9.02 -1.57 5.62
N HIS A 430 8.21 -1.23 4.63
CA HIS A 430 7.87 -2.22 3.59
C HIS A 430 7.62 -1.57 2.23
N ALA A 431 8.05 -2.29 1.22
CA ALA A 431 7.98 -1.94 -0.17
C ALA A 431 6.55 -2.08 -0.73
N ASP A 432 5.86 -0.95 -0.82
CA ASP A 432 4.58 -0.80 -1.49
C ASP A 432 4.56 0.53 -2.28
N PHE A 433 3.41 0.96 -2.80
CA PHE A 433 3.25 2.22 -3.48
C PHE A 433 2.19 3.11 -2.77
N PRO A 434 2.57 3.82 -1.70
CA PRO A 434 3.93 4.29 -1.38
C PRO A 434 4.80 3.32 -0.56
N ILE A 435 6.12 3.48 -0.59
CA ILE A 435 7.03 2.86 0.39
C ILE A 435 6.77 3.51 1.74
N ARG A 436 6.45 2.69 2.75
CA ARG A 436 6.15 3.19 4.09
C ARG A 436 7.34 2.98 5.00
N THR A 437 7.68 4.03 5.73
CA THR A 437 8.82 4.07 6.64
C THR A 437 8.35 4.40 8.05
N THR A 438 9.08 3.91 9.05
CA THR A 438 8.75 4.08 10.47
C THR A 438 9.25 5.40 11.03
N SER A 439 8.91 5.67 12.29
CA SER A 439 9.20 6.93 12.97
C SER A 439 10.69 7.31 12.99
N ASP A 440 11.57 6.33 12.91
CA ASP A 440 13.01 6.49 13.10
C ASP A 440 13.75 6.96 11.83
N TRP A 441 13.08 6.91 10.67
CA TRP A 441 13.64 7.31 9.39
C TRP A 441 13.56 8.83 9.20
N ARG A 442 14.68 9.47 8.86
CA ARG A 442 14.77 10.89 8.54
C ARG A 442 14.86 11.07 7.04
N LEU A 443 13.76 10.85 6.35
CA LEU A 443 13.69 10.95 4.88
C LEU A 443 14.11 12.32 4.33
N ALA A 444 13.96 13.39 5.13
CA ALA A 444 14.40 14.74 4.76
C ALA A 444 15.83 15.11 5.18
N ASP A 445 16.63 14.14 5.64
CA ASP A 445 18.07 14.31 5.92
C ASP A 445 18.92 14.01 4.69
N LEU A 446 19.85 14.90 4.35
CA LEU A 446 20.70 14.78 3.17
C LEU A 446 21.64 13.56 3.24
N ASN A 447 22.16 13.24 4.43
CA ASN A 447 23.05 12.10 4.58
C ASN A 447 22.24 10.80 4.49
N GLU A 448 21.09 10.71 5.15
CA GLU A 448 20.23 9.53 5.08
C GLU A 448 19.72 9.28 3.65
N ALA A 449 19.26 10.32 2.94
CA ALA A 449 18.84 10.20 1.54
C ALA A 449 19.97 9.68 0.63
N ARG A 450 21.22 10.05 0.92
CA ARG A 450 22.40 9.61 0.17
C ARG A 450 22.83 8.18 0.53
N THR A 451 22.80 7.80 1.81
CA THR A 451 23.53 6.62 2.30
C THR A 451 22.66 5.52 2.90
N SER A 452 21.35 5.72 3.06
CA SER A 452 20.48 4.77 3.74
C SER A 452 20.33 3.47 2.95
N TRP A 453 20.76 2.37 3.57
CA TRP A 453 20.49 1.01 3.09
C TRP A 453 19.00 0.73 3.01
N GLY A 454 18.23 1.11 4.04
CA GLY A 454 16.80 0.89 4.09
C GLY A 454 16.07 1.51 2.91
N ASN A 455 16.39 2.78 2.57
CA ASN A 455 15.75 3.47 1.44
C ASN A 455 15.93 2.70 0.12
N VAL A 456 17.15 2.26 -0.18
CA VAL A 456 17.45 1.55 -1.44
C VAL A 456 17.00 0.09 -1.42
N HIS A 457 16.94 -0.53 -0.24
CA HIS A 457 16.42 -1.88 -0.03
C HIS A 457 14.91 -1.93 -0.32
N GLU A 458 14.12 -1.04 0.28
CA GLU A 458 12.68 -0.99 0.01
C GLU A 458 12.37 -0.62 -1.45
N LEU A 459 13.16 0.28 -2.05
CA LEU A 459 13.05 0.55 -3.48
C LEU A 459 13.37 -0.68 -4.32
N GLY A 460 14.41 -1.44 -3.96
CA GLY A 460 14.86 -2.64 -4.67
C GLY A 460 13.82 -3.75 -4.71
N HIS A 461 13.04 -3.92 -3.62
CA HIS A 461 11.94 -4.90 -3.59
C HIS A 461 10.95 -4.70 -4.73
N LEU A 462 10.70 -3.44 -5.12
CA LEU A 462 9.77 -3.12 -6.20
C LEU A 462 10.30 -3.57 -7.59
N TYR A 463 11.56 -3.98 -7.71
CA TYR A 463 12.23 -4.42 -8.95
C TYR A 463 12.56 -5.92 -8.96
N GLN A 464 12.20 -6.67 -7.92
CA GLN A 464 12.39 -8.13 -7.89
C GLN A 464 11.47 -8.86 -8.88
N GLN A 465 11.91 -10.03 -9.32
CA GLN A 465 11.16 -10.91 -10.23
C GLN A 465 10.74 -12.19 -9.50
N ASP A 466 9.43 -12.45 -9.47
CA ASP A 466 8.85 -13.64 -8.82
C ASP A 466 9.36 -14.97 -9.40
N THR A 467 9.92 -14.94 -10.60
CA THR A 467 10.43 -16.11 -11.33
C THR A 467 11.78 -16.62 -10.84
N TRP A 468 12.50 -15.88 -9.99
CA TRP A 468 13.75 -16.37 -9.38
C TRP A 468 14.13 -15.72 -8.06
N CYS A 469 13.84 -14.44 -7.84
CA CYS A 469 14.36 -13.69 -6.68
C CYS A 469 14.01 -14.38 -5.35
N GLN A 470 12.79 -14.89 -5.21
CA GLN A 470 12.35 -15.58 -3.98
C GLN A 470 13.09 -16.90 -3.74
N THR A 471 13.37 -17.67 -4.79
CA THR A 471 14.15 -18.92 -4.69
C THR A 471 15.58 -18.67 -4.18
N PHE A 472 16.15 -17.52 -4.52
CA PHE A 472 17.46 -17.08 -4.04
C PHE A 472 17.38 -16.12 -2.83
N GLY A 473 16.25 -16.13 -2.12
CA GLY A 473 15.96 -15.30 -0.95
C GLY A 473 15.40 -13.93 -1.34
N GLY A 474 14.15 -13.63 -0.96
CA GLY A 474 13.54 -12.31 -1.16
C GLY A 474 14.38 -11.20 -0.52
N GLU A 475 14.70 -11.32 0.76
CA GLU A 475 15.56 -10.36 1.49
C GLU A 475 17.03 -10.39 1.05
N SER A 476 17.48 -11.46 0.38
CA SER A 476 18.85 -11.56 -0.16
C SER A 476 18.98 -10.92 -1.54
N SER A 477 18.08 -11.25 -2.46
CA SER A 477 18.16 -10.81 -3.85
C SER A 477 17.84 -9.31 -4.00
N VAL A 478 17.01 -8.74 -3.12
CA VAL A 478 16.80 -7.29 -3.05
C VAL A 478 18.11 -6.54 -2.77
N ASN A 479 19.00 -7.13 -1.96
CA ASN A 479 20.25 -6.51 -1.59
C ASN A 479 21.23 -6.35 -2.77
N LEU A 480 21.01 -7.02 -3.91
CA LEU A 480 21.75 -6.72 -5.14
C LEU A 480 21.52 -5.28 -5.61
N PHE A 481 20.27 -4.79 -5.52
CA PHE A 481 19.91 -3.42 -5.84
C PHE A 481 20.51 -2.44 -4.84
N SER A 482 20.38 -2.74 -3.54
CA SER A 482 20.90 -1.93 -2.45
C SER A 482 22.41 -1.74 -2.55
N LEU A 483 23.14 -2.83 -2.77
CA LEU A 483 24.59 -2.82 -2.95
C LEU A 483 24.98 -2.00 -4.19
N TYR A 484 24.37 -2.28 -5.34
CA TYR A 484 24.68 -1.53 -6.55
C TYR A 484 24.46 -0.03 -6.36
N ALA A 485 23.29 0.39 -5.88
CA ALA A 485 22.96 1.80 -5.69
C ALA A 485 23.96 2.50 -4.76
N LEU A 486 24.29 1.90 -3.61
CA LEU A 486 25.24 2.50 -2.66
C LEU A 486 26.69 2.53 -3.21
N GLU A 487 27.10 1.52 -3.99
CA GLU A 487 28.42 1.49 -4.63
C GLU A 487 28.60 2.66 -5.60
N ARG A 488 27.53 3.04 -6.32
CA ARG A 488 27.51 4.20 -7.23
C ARG A 488 27.73 5.53 -6.52
N PHE A 489 27.43 5.59 -5.21
CA PHE A 489 27.70 6.74 -4.35
C PHE A 489 29.04 6.67 -3.60
N GLY A 490 29.86 5.65 -3.88
CA GLY A 490 31.12 5.40 -3.20
C GLY A 490 30.96 5.02 -1.73
N ILE A 491 29.79 4.48 -1.35
CA ILE A 491 29.49 4.10 0.03
C ILE A 491 29.91 2.64 0.24
N PRO A 492 30.88 2.35 1.12
CA PRO A 492 31.28 0.98 1.41
C PRO A 492 30.16 0.23 2.15
N HIS A 493 29.97 -1.03 1.80
CA HIS A 493 28.89 -1.84 2.36
C HIS A 493 29.29 -2.48 3.70
N GLN A 494 28.81 -1.93 4.81
CA GLN A 494 29.02 -2.52 6.14
C GLN A 494 28.35 -3.90 6.29
N THR A 495 27.29 -4.14 5.51
CA THR A 495 26.50 -5.38 5.52
C THR A 495 27.09 -6.49 4.63
N VAL A 496 28.06 -6.21 3.76
CA VAL A 496 28.74 -7.21 2.92
C VAL A 496 30.24 -7.01 3.06
N GLU A 497 30.69 -7.09 4.30
CA GLU A 497 32.10 -7.03 4.66
C GLU A 497 32.79 -8.38 4.43
N GLU A 498 34.11 -8.32 4.35
CA GLU A 498 34.99 -9.48 4.22
C GLU A 498 34.67 -10.59 5.25
N ASP A 499 34.32 -10.19 6.48
CA ASP A 499 33.93 -11.10 7.55
C ASP A 499 32.69 -11.93 7.23
N MET A 500 31.72 -11.37 6.50
CA MET A 500 30.53 -12.12 6.08
C MET A 500 30.92 -13.22 5.10
N TYR A 501 31.71 -12.90 4.08
CA TYR A 501 32.23 -13.89 3.15
C TYR A 501 33.01 -14.99 3.88
N PHE A 502 33.88 -14.65 4.84
CA PHE A 502 34.62 -15.65 5.60
C PHE A 502 33.70 -16.58 6.39
N ARG A 503 32.67 -16.05 7.06
CA ARG A 503 31.68 -16.87 7.79
C ARG A 503 30.98 -17.84 6.85
N VAL A 504 30.50 -17.37 5.71
CA VAL A 504 29.78 -18.18 4.72
C VAL A 504 30.69 -19.23 4.09
N VAL A 505 31.91 -18.86 3.70
CA VAL A 505 32.91 -19.80 3.16
C VAL A 505 33.25 -20.89 4.17
N ASN A 506 33.34 -20.55 5.45
CA ASN A 506 33.56 -21.54 6.51
C ASN A 506 32.38 -22.50 6.67
N LYS A 507 31.13 -22.02 6.59
CA LYS A 507 29.92 -22.87 6.58
C LYS A 507 29.95 -23.86 5.40
N LEU A 508 30.35 -23.42 4.22
CA LEU A 508 30.50 -24.29 3.04
C LEU A 508 31.59 -25.35 3.25
N LYS A 509 32.76 -24.95 3.79
CA LYS A 509 33.86 -25.88 4.09
C LYS A 509 33.49 -26.93 5.14
N SER A 510 32.69 -26.57 6.15
CA SER A 510 32.22 -27.51 7.17
C SER A 510 31.05 -28.39 6.70
N GLY A 511 30.50 -28.15 5.51
CA GLY A 511 29.33 -28.85 5.00
C GLY A 511 28.04 -28.53 5.77
N ALA A 512 27.95 -27.31 6.33
CA ALA A 512 26.76 -26.83 7.03
C ALA A 512 25.59 -26.52 6.07
N ILE A 513 25.91 -26.16 4.82
CA ILE A 513 24.93 -25.93 3.75
C ILE A 513 24.99 -27.13 2.81
N LYS A 514 23.98 -28.01 2.86
CA LYS A 514 23.86 -29.21 2.02
C LYS A 514 22.75 -29.08 0.98
N ASP A 515 21.70 -28.34 1.32
CA ASP A 515 20.60 -27.95 0.47
C ASP A 515 20.47 -26.42 0.53
N PHE A 516 20.82 -25.74 -0.56
CA PHE A 516 20.83 -24.27 -0.62
C PHE A 516 19.51 -23.64 -0.18
N VAL A 517 18.38 -24.22 -0.59
CA VAL A 517 17.07 -23.61 -0.34
C VAL A 517 16.74 -23.67 1.15
N LYS A 518 17.03 -24.82 1.78
CA LYS A 518 16.64 -25.14 3.15
C LYS A 518 17.64 -24.69 4.21
N ASP A 519 18.93 -24.82 3.92
CA ASP A 519 19.99 -24.66 4.91
C ASP A 519 20.60 -23.25 4.90
N ALA A 520 20.54 -22.54 3.76
CA ALA A 520 21.14 -21.22 3.63
C ALA A 520 20.22 -20.12 4.20
N ASP A 521 20.76 -19.29 5.07
CA ASP A 521 20.09 -18.08 5.57
C ASP A 521 20.18 -16.92 4.57
N GLU A 522 19.63 -15.75 4.92
CA GLU A 522 19.61 -14.57 4.06
C GLU A 522 21.02 -14.11 3.64
N GLN A 523 21.99 -14.17 4.56
CA GLN A 523 23.37 -13.74 4.30
C GLN A 523 24.07 -14.75 3.40
N ASP A 524 23.88 -16.05 3.65
CA ASP A 524 24.42 -17.13 2.82
C ASP A 524 23.94 -16.98 1.37
N LYS A 525 22.65 -16.77 1.17
CA LYS A 525 22.05 -16.58 -0.16
C LYS A 525 22.55 -15.31 -0.86
N LEU A 526 22.75 -14.22 -0.13
CA LEU A 526 23.35 -13.00 -0.68
C LEU A 526 24.80 -13.24 -1.14
N ILE A 527 25.61 -13.93 -0.33
CA ILE A 527 26.99 -14.24 -0.70
C ILE A 527 27.06 -15.16 -1.91
N PHE A 528 26.17 -16.15 -2.03
CA PHE A 528 26.04 -16.95 -3.26
C PHE A 528 25.89 -16.05 -4.50
N LEU A 529 24.97 -15.09 -4.45
CA LEU A 529 24.72 -14.17 -5.55
C LEU A 529 25.94 -13.27 -5.82
N MET A 530 26.53 -12.69 -4.78
CA MET A 530 27.69 -11.81 -4.93
C MET A 530 28.93 -12.53 -5.45
N GLN A 531 29.14 -13.81 -5.11
CA GLN A 531 30.25 -14.61 -5.64
C GLN A 531 30.19 -14.77 -7.16
N ILE A 532 29.00 -14.72 -7.78
CA ILE A 532 28.85 -14.74 -9.25
C ILE A 532 29.43 -13.44 -9.85
N VAL A 533 29.13 -12.29 -9.23
CA VAL A 533 29.66 -10.98 -9.66
C VAL A 533 31.17 -10.91 -9.43
N ASP A 534 31.63 -11.34 -8.25
CA ASP A 534 33.05 -11.29 -7.88
C ASP A 534 33.92 -12.29 -8.63
N ALA A 535 33.33 -13.38 -9.15
CA ALA A 535 34.04 -14.31 -10.01
C ALA A 535 34.49 -13.69 -11.33
N LEU A 536 33.76 -12.69 -11.83
CA LEU A 536 33.94 -12.09 -13.16
C LEU A 536 33.90 -10.55 -13.06
N PRO A 537 34.87 -9.92 -12.39
CA PRO A 537 34.87 -8.48 -12.10
C PRO A 537 34.85 -7.62 -13.37
N GLU A 538 35.34 -8.13 -14.50
CA GLU A 538 35.28 -7.45 -15.80
C GLU A 538 33.85 -7.32 -16.35
N GLN A 539 32.95 -8.23 -15.97
CA GLN A 539 31.52 -8.16 -16.29
C GLN A 539 30.75 -7.45 -15.17
N GLY A 540 31.05 -7.80 -13.91
CA GLY A 540 30.51 -7.18 -12.72
C GLY A 540 28.98 -7.18 -12.68
N TRP A 541 28.39 -6.06 -12.25
CA TRP A 541 26.94 -5.87 -12.15
C TRP A 541 26.17 -6.05 -13.48
N LYS A 542 26.85 -6.01 -14.64
CA LYS A 542 26.20 -6.28 -15.93
C LYS A 542 25.64 -7.71 -16.00
N ILE A 543 26.18 -8.65 -15.24
CA ILE A 543 25.67 -10.02 -15.17
C ILE A 543 24.21 -10.02 -14.70
N TYR A 544 23.93 -9.38 -13.57
CA TYR A 544 22.57 -9.30 -13.03
C TYR A 544 21.66 -8.41 -13.88
N ARG A 545 22.20 -7.33 -14.44
CA ARG A 545 21.46 -6.51 -15.41
C ARG A 545 20.95 -7.33 -16.58
N GLU A 546 21.80 -8.14 -17.19
CA GLU A 546 21.38 -9.01 -18.29
C GLU A 546 20.49 -10.15 -17.79
N LEU A 547 20.69 -10.69 -16.58
CA LEU A 547 19.81 -11.70 -16.01
C LEU A 547 18.37 -11.22 -15.91
N PHE A 548 18.14 -10.05 -15.30
CA PHE A 548 16.82 -9.44 -15.20
C PHE A 548 16.16 -9.25 -16.57
N ARG A 549 16.95 -8.88 -17.60
CA ARG A 549 16.48 -8.75 -18.99
C ARG A 549 16.06 -10.10 -19.56
N ARG A 550 16.93 -11.11 -19.47
CA ARG A 550 16.70 -12.45 -20.03
C ARG A 550 15.46 -13.13 -19.42
N TYR A 551 15.15 -12.89 -18.15
CA TYR A 551 13.90 -13.38 -17.54
C TYR A 551 12.65 -12.72 -18.14
N ARG A 552 12.68 -11.42 -18.47
CA ARG A 552 11.56 -10.74 -19.14
C ARG A 552 11.39 -11.15 -20.61
N GLU A 553 12.42 -11.73 -21.21
CA GLU A 553 12.42 -12.26 -22.58
C GLU A 553 11.91 -13.71 -22.67
N LEU A 554 11.62 -14.36 -21.54
CA LEU A 554 10.98 -15.67 -21.53
C LEU A 554 9.55 -15.58 -22.05
N SER A 555 9.09 -16.64 -22.73
CA SER A 555 7.69 -16.73 -23.14
C SER A 555 6.76 -16.93 -21.95
N ASP A 556 5.48 -16.59 -22.10
CA ASP A 556 4.44 -16.80 -21.08
C ASP A 556 4.39 -18.27 -20.60
N GLN A 557 4.58 -19.22 -21.51
CA GLN A 557 4.64 -20.64 -21.17
C GLN A 557 5.87 -20.98 -20.31
N GLN A 558 7.03 -20.39 -20.61
CA GLN A 558 8.24 -20.59 -19.82
C GLN A 558 8.09 -19.98 -18.43
N MET A 559 7.58 -18.75 -18.31
CA MET A 559 7.35 -18.13 -17.01
C MET A 559 6.33 -18.91 -16.18
N LYS A 560 5.21 -19.32 -16.79
CA LYS A 560 4.21 -20.15 -16.13
C LYS A 560 4.83 -21.46 -15.63
N HIS A 561 5.68 -22.11 -16.43
CA HIS A 561 6.38 -23.32 -16.00
C HIS A 561 7.27 -23.08 -14.77
N LEU A 562 8.02 -21.96 -14.72
CA LEU A 562 8.85 -21.61 -13.57
C LEU A 562 8.04 -21.38 -12.29
N ILE A 563 6.86 -20.77 -12.42
CA ILE A 563 5.95 -20.54 -11.30
C ILE A 563 5.33 -21.87 -10.85
N ASP A 564 4.79 -22.66 -11.78
CA ASP A 564 4.09 -23.91 -11.49
C ASP A 564 5.02 -25.00 -10.91
N GLN A 565 6.28 -25.05 -11.36
CA GLN A 565 7.26 -26.06 -10.91
C GLN A 565 8.15 -25.57 -9.75
N GLY A 566 8.04 -24.29 -9.38
CA GLY A 566 8.72 -23.70 -8.24
C GLY A 566 10.25 -23.77 -8.29
N GLU A 567 10.86 -23.82 -7.10
CA GLU A 567 12.29 -23.63 -6.85
C GLU A 567 13.21 -24.46 -7.76
N SER A 568 12.87 -25.73 -8.01
CA SER A 568 13.69 -26.61 -8.85
C SER A 568 13.81 -26.07 -10.28
N ALA A 569 12.71 -25.67 -10.90
CA ALA A 569 12.74 -25.11 -12.24
C ALA A 569 13.43 -23.73 -12.27
N GLN A 570 13.23 -22.93 -11.23
CA GLN A 570 13.86 -21.61 -11.09
C GLN A 570 15.38 -21.69 -10.94
N ILE A 571 15.89 -22.61 -10.10
CA ILE A 571 17.33 -22.88 -9.95
C ILE A 571 17.95 -23.31 -11.28
N ASN A 572 17.32 -24.26 -11.96
CA ASN A 572 17.80 -24.76 -13.25
C ASN A 572 17.85 -23.65 -14.30
N LYS A 573 16.81 -22.82 -14.38
CA LYS A 573 16.77 -21.68 -15.29
C LYS A 573 17.82 -20.63 -14.95
N HIS A 574 18.01 -20.33 -13.68
CA HIS A 574 19.01 -19.36 -13.21
C HIS A 574 20.43 -19.83 -13.58
N TYR A 575 20.74 -21.11 -13.36
CA TYR A 575 22.00 -21.72 -13.81
C TYR A 575 22.21 -21.62 -15.32
N GLU A 576 21.19 -21.97 -16.12
CA GLU A 576 21.25 -21.87 -17.59
C GLU A 576 21.55 -20.44 -18.02
N LEU A 577 20.79 -19.46 -17.51
CA LEU A 577 20.92 -18.07 -17.91
C LEU A 577 22.23 -17.45 -17.45
N ILE A 578 22.67 -17.67 -16.21
CA ILE A 578 23.97 -17.19 -15.73
C ILE A 578 25.10 -17.78 -16.59
N SER A 579 25.04 -19.06 -16.94
CA SER A 579 26.06 -19.67 -17.78
C SER A 579 26.05 -19.08 -19.20
N GLU A 580 24.86 -18.91 -19.81
CA GLU A 580 24.69 -18.27 -21.12
C GLU A 580 25.20 -16.82 -21.13
N ILE A 581 24.85 -16.01 -20.12
CA ILE A 581 25.21 -14.58 -20.02
C ILE A 581 26.71 -14.41 -19.83
N THR A 582 27.30 -15.19 -18.93
CA THR A 582 28.71 -15.02 -18.56
C THR A 582 29.67 -15.64 -19.58
N GLY A 583 29.20 -16.62 -20.36
CA GLY A 583 30.03 -17.44 -21.25
C GLY A 583 30.83 -18.52 -20.52
N TYR A 584 30.53 -18.80 -19.25
CA TYR A 584 31.20 -19.81 -18.42
C TYR A 584 30.21 -20.86 -17.90
N ASP A 585 30.66 -22.09 -17.75
CA ASP A 585 29.88 -23.14 -17.10
C ASP A 585 29.95 -22.98 -15.57
N PHE A 586 28.84 -22.56 -14.95
CA PHE A 586 28.72 -22.36 -13.50
C PHE A 586 28.31 -23.62 -12.73
N LYS A 587 28.27 -24.81 -13.35
CA LYS A 587 27.79 -26.06 -12.73
C LYS A 587 28.36 -26.30 -11.33
N GLU A 588 29.68 -26.20 -11.20
CA GLU A 588 30.36 -26.49 -9.93
C GLU A 588 29.97 -25.50 -8.84
N HIS A 589 29.77 -24.21 -9.18
CA HIS A 589 29.30 -23.21 -8.23
C HIS A 589 27.96 -23.62 -7.60
N TYR A 590 26.96 -23.98 -8.42
CA TYR A 590 25.64 -24.36 -7.94
C TYR A 590 25.69 -25.66 -7.12
N GLN A 591 26.40 -26.67 -7.62
CA GLN A 591 26.48 -27.96 -6.94
C GLN A 591 27.20 -27.88 -5.59
N ARG A 592 28.23 -27.04 -5.48
CA ARG A 592 28.97 -26.83 -4.23
C ARG A 592 28.16 -26.09 -3.17
N TRP A 593 27.21 -25.28 -3.60
CA TRP A 593 26.21 -24.65 -2.75
C TRP A 593 25.03 -25.56 -2.41
N GLY A 594 25.03 -26.83 -2.83
CA GLY A 594 24.00 -27.80 -2.48
C GLY A 594 22.77 -27.78 -3.40
N MET A 595 22.83 -27.10 -4.54
CA MET A 595 21.74 -27.09 -5.52
C MET A 595 21.79 -28.29 -6.46
N LYS A 596 20.64 -28.91 -6.68
CA LYS A 596 20.48 -30.02 -7.62
C LYS A 596 20.10 -29.48 -9.00
N LEU A 597 20.98 -29.71 -9.98
CA LEU A 597 20.74 -29.39 -11.38
C LEU A 597 20.18 -30.62 -12.10
N SER A 598 19.16 -30.40 -12.93
CA SER A 598 18.55 -31.43 -13.76
C SER A 598 19.47 -31.83 -14.90
N GLU A 599 19.37 -33.08 -15.35
CA GLU A 599 20.23 -33.54 -16.45
C GLU A 599 19.90 -32.83 -17.76
N ALA A 600 18.65 -32.41 -17.95
CA ALA A 600 18.25 -31.59 -19.09
C ALA A 600 19.00 -30.24 -19.13
N SER A 601 19.08 -29.53 -18.00
CA SER A 601 19.79 -28.26 -17.91
C SER A 601 21.31 -28.44 -18.00
N LEU A 602 21.86 -29.50 -17.39
CA LEU A 602 23.28 -29.86 -17.52
C LEU A 602 23.65 -30.15 -18.98
N ASP A 603 22.85 -30.94 -19.69
CA ASP A 603 23.02 -31.22 -21.11
C ASP A 603 22.89 -29.97 -21.97
N LYS A 604 21.94 -29.09 -21.65
CA LYS A 604 21.75 -27.82 -22.36
C LYS A 604 23.00 -26.95 -22.28
N VAL A 605 23.54 -26.71 -21.09
CA VAL A 605 24.75 -25.91 -20.92
C VAL A 605 25.98 -26.60 -21.51
N ARG A 606 26.11 -27.93 -21.38
CA ARG A 606 27.21 -28.71 -21.99
C ARG A 606 27.28 -28.52 -23.51
N LYS A 607 26.13 -28.45 -24.20
CA LYS A 607 26.06 -28.23 -25.66
C LYS A 607 26.56 -26.84 -26.09
N LEU A 608 26.56 -25.85 -25.20
CA LEU A 608 27.10 -24.51 -25.46
C LEU A 608 28.64 -24.48 -25.50
N LYS A 609 29.32 -25.54 -25.02
CA LYS A 609 30.79 -25.65 -25.00
C LYS A 609 31.49 -24.45 -24.34
N LEU A 610 30.89 -23.97 -23.25
CA LEU A 610 31.40 -22.82 -22.49
C LEU A 610 32.73 -23.14 -21.80
N LYS A 611 33.49 -22.09 -21.49
CA LYS A 611 34.71 -22.23 -20.70
C LYS A 611 34.36 -22.64 -19.27
N LYS A 612 35.24 -23.40 -18.62
CA LYS A 612 35.16 -23.59 -17.17
C LYS A 612 35.76 -22.38 -16.48
N LEU A 613 35.26 -22.08 -15.28
CA LEU A 613 35.93 -21.16 -14.38
C LEU A 613 37.22 -21.82 -13.87
N ASP A 614 38.31 -21.06 -13.87
CA ASP A 614 39.64 -21.48 -13.41
C ASP A 614 39.85 -21.27 -11.90
N LYS A 615 38.77 -20.98 -11.18
CA LYS A 615 38.76 -20.65 -9.76
C LYS A 615 37.56 -21.26 -9.06
N GLU A 616 37.72 -21.58 -7.77
CA GLU A 616 36.66 -22.06 -6.90
C GLU A 616 35.74 -20.91 -6.52
N THR A 617 34.76 -20.61 -7.38
CA THR A 617 33.90 -19.41 -7.22
C THR A 617 33.11 -19.40 -5.90
N TRP A 618 32.80 -20.57 -5.35
CA TRP A 618 32.12 -20.72 -4.06
C TRP A 618 32.99 -20.37 -2.83
N TYR A 619 34.30 -20.15 -3.01
CA TYR A 619 35.23 -19.69 -1.96
C TYR A 619 35.79 -18.29 -2.21
N ILE A 620 35.27 -17.56 -3.19
CA ILE A 620 35.67 -16.16 -3.41
C ILE A 620 35.26 -15.32 -2.21
N VAL A 621 36.16 -14.41 -1.82
CA VAL A 621 35.99 -13.42 -0.76
C VAL A 621 36.28 -12.05 -1.36
N ARG A 622 35.34 -11.11 -1.23
CA ARG A 622 35.56 -9.71 -1.60
C ARG A 622 36.36 -9.03 -0.48
N ARG A 623 37.64 -8.71 -0.74
CA ARG A 623 38.46 -7.93 0.19
C ARG A 623 38.04 -6.46 0.18
N ASN A 624 37.98 -5.85 1.35
CA ASN A 624 37.75 -4.42 1.44
C ASN A 624 38.93 -3.67 0.79
N GLN A 625 38.66 -2.60 0.02
CA GLN A 625 39.71 -1.74 -0.57
C GLN A 625 40.55 -0.96 0.47
N ARG A 626 40.46 -1.30 1.76
CA ARG A 626 41.27 -0.74 2.85
C ARG A 626 42.44 -1.67 3.16
N GLY A 627 43.43 -1.71 2.27
CA GLY A 627 44.78 -2.21 2.54
C GLY A 627 44.95 -3.73 2.47
#